data_AF-A0A8H5P357-F1
#
_entry.id   AF-A0A8H5P357-F1
#
_cell.length_a   1.000
_cell.length_b   1.000
_cell.length_c   1.000
_cell.angle_alpha   90.00
_cell.angle_beta   90.00
_cell.angle_gamma   90.00
#
_symmetry.space_group_name_H-M   'P 1'
#
loop_
_entity.id
_entity.type
_entity.pdbx_description
1 polymer ?
#
loop_
_entity_poly.entity_id
_entity_poly.type
_entity_poly.pdbx_seq_one_letter_code
_entity_poly.pdbx_strand_id
1 'polypeptide(L)'
;MANDDPVTAVKSKSVFDYLNDWGRKKPAASLPPSLLATLITALHARPPSLPLFIFTPPLLFSSYLNLSGYPTGSAGLTAAWSGLYVLLALRRRQPFRGRFSVRGVVRGTAIGLGAANCVAGGWVYANGDFEKDEKARVDRNRWGN
;
A
#
# COMPACT_ATOMS: atom_id res chain seq x y z
N MET A 1 45.18 3.23 22.02
CA MET A 1 44.69 3.29 20.63
C MET A 1 43.21 3.58 20.69
N ALA A 2 42.79 4.78 20.29
CA ALA A 2 41.37 5.14 20.19
C ALA A 2 40.78 4.42 18.98
N ASN A 3 39.63 3.76 19.17
CA ASN A 3 38.86 3.17 18.07
C ASN A 3 38.08 4.30 17.40
N ASP A 4 38.57 4.76 16.25
CA ASP A 4 37.83 5.62 15.33
C ASP A 4 36.85 4.76 14.53
N ASP A 5 35.73 4.39 15.13
CA ASP A 5 34.59 3.83 14.39
C ASP A 5 33.98 4.96 13.54
N PRO A 6 33.93 4.86 12.20
CA PRO A 6 33.26 5.86 11.39
C PRO A 6 31.77 5.79 11.68
N VAL A 7 31.26 6.77 12.44
CA VAL A 7 29.84 7.04 12.63
C VAL A 7 29.20 7.11 11.25
N THR A 8 28.52 6.04 10.85
CA THR A 8 27.86 5.93 9.56
C THR A 8 26.84 7.05 9.44
N ALA A 9 27.17 8.06 8.64
CA ALA A 9 26.25 9.13 8.31
C ALA A 9 25.01 8.52 7.67
N VAL A 10 23.91 8.46 8.41
CA VAL A 10 22.61 8.01 7.92
C VAL A 10 22.15 9.02 6.89
N LYS A 11 22.50 8.77 5.62
CA LYS A 11 22.07 9.58 4.48
C LYS A 11 20.54 9.67 4.53
N SER A 12 20.01 10.87 4.74
CA SER A 12 18.57 11.12 4.74
C SER A 12 18.03 10.71 3.37
N LYS A 13 17.29 9.59 3.33
CA LYS A 13 16.69 9.08 2.11
C LYS A 13 15.70 10.11 1.56
N SER A 14 15.79 10.40 0.27
CA SER A 14 14.85 11.30 -0.40
C SER A 14 13.44 10.70 -0.37
N VAL A 15 12.38 11.51 -0.39
CA VAL A 15 10.99 11.04 -0.51
C VAL A 15 10.84 10.12 -1.74
N PHE A 16 11.62 10.39 -2.80
CA PHE A 16 11.69 9.53 -3.99
C PHE A 16 12.41 8.20 -3.73
N ASP A 17 13.40 8.15 -2.86
CA ASP A 17 14.04 6.89 -2.43
C ASP A 17 13.10 6.06 -1.57
N TYR A 18 12.30 6.71 -0.71
CA TYR A 18 11.24 6.04 0.05
C TYR A 18 10.16 5.48 -0.88
N LEU A 19 9.74 6.21 -1.91
CA LEU A 19 8.80 5.74 -2.93
C LEU A 19 9.38 4.60 -3.79
N ASN A 20 10.66 4.67 -4.15
CA ASN A 20 11.34 3.59 -4.86
C ASN A 20 11.51 2.35 -3.98
N ASP A 21 11.84 2.51 -2.69
CA ASP A 21 11.90 1.42 -1.72
C ASP A 21 10.51 0.82 -1.46
N TRP A 22 9.45 1.64 -1.54
CA TRP A 22 8.04 1.23 -1.45
C TRP A 22 7.65 0.27 -2.57
N GLY A 23 8.21 0.46 -3.77
CA GLY A 23 7.86 -0.32 -4.97
C GLY A 23 8.86 -1.40 -5.40
N ARG A 24 10.15 -1.28 -5.06
CA ARG A 24 11.21 -2.11 -5.70
C ARG A 24 12.07 -2.96 -4.77
N LYS A 25 12.20 -2.65 -3.47
CA LYS A 25 13.30 -3.22 -2.66
C LYS A 25 12.95 -3.93 -1.35
N LYS A 26 11.74 -3.79 -0.79
CA LYS A 26 11.40 -4.51 0.46
C LYS A 26 10.07 -5.25 0.40
N PRO A 27 9.98 -6.48 0.94
CA PRO A 27 8.74 -7.21 1.17
C PRO A 27 7.81 -6.57 2.23
N ALA A 28 8.08 -5.31 2.62
CA ALA A 28 7.09 -4.41 3.21
C ALA A 28 6.10 -3.85 2.17
N ALA A 29 6.39 -3.99 0.86
CA ALA A 29 5.54 -3.59 -0.26
C ALA A 29 4.19 -4.35 -0.32
N SER A 30 4.03 -5.45 0.41
CA SER A 30 2.73 -6.15 0.59
C SER A 30 1.86 -5.55 1.70
N LEU A 31 2.42 -4.72 2.57
CA LEU A 31 1.72 -4.15 3.72
C LEU A 31 0.86 -2.89 3.45
N PRO A 32 1.03 -2.11 2.36
CA PRO A 32 0.19 -0.92 2.16
C PRO A 32 -1.29 -1.24 1.92
N PRO A 33 -1.69 -2.24 1.12
CA PRO A 33 -3.10 -2.57 0.96
C PRO A 33 -3.66 -3.32 2.18
N SER A 34 -2.86 -4.13 2.88
CA SER A 34 -3.30 -4.78 4.12
C SER A 34 -3.48 -3.78 5.27
N LEU A 35 -2.61 -2.77 5.39
CA LEU A 35 -2.73 -1.70 6.37
C LEU A 35 -3.92 -0.78 6.05
N LEU A 36 -4.17 -0.49 4.78
CA LEU A 36 -5.39 0.19 4.33
C LEU A 36 -6.63 -0.66 4.70
N ALA A 37 -6.60 -1.96 4.45
CA ALA A 37 -7.68 -2.88 4.82
C ALA A 37 -7.92 -2.90 6.35
N THR A 38 -6.86 -2.88 7.17
CA THR A 38 -6.96 -2.77 8.63
C THR A 38 -7.57 -1.43 9.04
N LEU A 39 -7.20 -0.31 8.40
CA LEU A 39 -7.77 1.01 8.67
C LEU A 39 -9.25 1.08 8.26
N ILE A 40 -9.63 0.53 7.10
CA ILE A 40 -11.02 0.44 6.67
C ILE A 40 -11.82 -0.39 7.67
N THR A 41 -11.26 -1.50 8.12
CA THR A 41 -11.87 -2.37 9.14
C THR A 41 -12.04 -1.61 10.46
N ALA A 42 -11.02 -0.92 10.96
CA ALA A 42 -11.11 -0.11 12.17
C ALA A 42 -12.16 1.02 12.05
N LEU A 43 -12.30 1.63 10.88
CA LEU A 43 -13.23 2.73 10.65
C LEU A 43 -14.69 2.29 10.47
N HIS A 44 -14.90 1.09 9.92
CA HIS A 44 -16.20 0.59 9.47
C HIS A 44 -16.66 -0.70 10.17
N ALA A 45 -15.94 -1.23 11.16
CA ALA A 45 -16.36 -2.40 11.92
C ALA A 45 -17.50 -2.11 12.93
N ARG A 46 -17.64 -0.87 13.39
CA ARG A 46 -18.70 -0.46 14.34
C ARG A 46 -19.28 0.91 14.00
N PRO A 47 -20.54 0.98 13.51
CA PRO A 47 -21.35 -0.13 12.99
C PRO A 47 -20.77 -0.72 11.68
N PRO A 48 -20.97 -2.03 11.40
CA PRO A 48 -20.55 -2.65 10.14
C PRO A 48 -21.25 -1.95 8.97
N SER A 49 -20.48 -1.57 7.96
CA SER A 49 -21.00 -0.82 6.81
C SER A 49 -20.44 -1.34 5.49
N LEU A 50 -21.15 -1.07 4.39
CA LEU A 50 -20.82 -1.55 3.05
C LEU A 50 -19.34 -1.38 2.63
N PRO A 51 -18.63 -0.28 2.96
CA PRO A 51 -17.21 -0.16 2.61
C PRO A 51 -16.32 -1.26 3.18
N LEU A 52 -16.65 -1.81 4.35
CA LEU A 52 -15.88 -2.90 4.96
C LEU A 52 -15.92 -4.16 4.09
N PHE A 53 -17.09 -4.53 3.60
CA PHE A 53 -17.27 -5.76 2.83
C PHE A 53 -16.77 -5.63 1.39
N ILE A 54 -16.79 -4.42 0.82
CA ILE A 54 -16.41 -4.18 -0.57
C ILE A 54 -14.89 -3.97 -0.71
N PHE A 55 -14.26 -3.20 0.18
CA PHE A 55 -12.86 -2.80 0.01
C PHE A 55 -11.86 -3.72 0.69
N THR A 56 -12.22 -4.34 1.82
CA THR A 56 -11.28 -5.19 2.58
C THR A 56 -10.86 -6.45 1.81
N PRO A 57 -11.76 -7.26 1.21
CA PRO A 57 -11.34 -8.50 0.54
C PRO A 57 -10.41 -8.26 -0.67
N PRO A 58 -10.69 -7.32 -1.59
CA PRO A 58 -9.79 -7.07 -2.73
C PRO A 58 -8.42 -6.52 -2.31
N LEU A 59 -8.36 -5.70 -1.25
CA LEU A 59 -7.08 -5.18 -0.74
C LEU A 59 -6.23 -6.28 -0.10
N LEU A 60 -6.86 -7.18 0.67
CA LEU A 60 -6.15 -8.37 1.20
C LEU A 60 -5.70 -9.31 0.08
N PHE A 61 -6.53 -9.49 -0.95
CA PHE A 61 -6.16 -10.28 -2.12
C PHE A 61 -4.97 -9.67 -2.88
N SER A 62 -4.93 -8.35 -3.03
CA SER A 62 -3.79 -7.65 -3.61
C SER A 62 -2.50 -7.88 -2.78
N SER A 63 -2.58 -7.87 -1.45
CA SER A 63 -1.46 -8.23 -0.57
C SER A 63 -0.98 -9.66 -0.82
N TYR A 64 -1.91 -10.60 -0.97
CA TYR A 64 -1.60 -12.00 -1.30
C TYR A 64 -0.91 -12.14 -2.67
N LEU A 65 -1.39 -11.45 -3.71
CA LEU A 65 -0.78 -11.48 -5.04
C LEU A 65 0.66 -10.98 -5.03
N ASN A 66 0.94 -9.95 -4.24
CA ASN A 66 2.30 -9.45 -4.10
C ASN A 66 3.22 -10.51 -3.46
N LEU A 67 2.72 -11.21 -2.43
CA LEU A 67 3.46 -12.31 -1.78
C LEU A 67 3.61 -13.55 -2.68
N SER A 68 2.63 -13.86 -3.53
CA SER A 68 2.69 -14.99 -4.46
C SER A 68 3.54 -14.71 -5.71
N GLY A 69 4.20 -13.55 -5.76
CA GLY A 69 5.16 -13.21 -6.81
C GLY A 69 4.55 -12.55 -8.03
N TYR A 70 3.37 -11.94 -7.90
CA TYR A 70 2.77 -11.08 -8.93
C TYR A 70 2.80 -9.60 -8.51
N PRO A 71 3.98 -8.98 -8.33
CA PRO A 71 4.08 -7.62 -7.81
C PRO A 71 3.45 -6.59 -8.76
N THR A 72 3.62 -6.70 -10.08
CA THR A 72 3.01 -5.76 -11.04
C THR A 72 1.48 -5.83 -11.01
N GLY A 73 0.91 -7.04 -11.07
CA GLY A 73 -0.55 -7.24 -10.99
C GLY A 73 -1.14 -6.81 -9.64
N SER A 74 -0.41 -7.07 -8.55
CA SER A 74 -0.82 -6.62 -7.22
C SER A 74 -0.82 -5.09 -7.10
N ALA A 75 0.16 -4.40 -7.68
CA ALA A 75 0.26 -2.95 -7.65
C ALA A 75 -0.91 -2.29 -8.38
N GLY A 76 -1.31 -2.83 -9.54
CA GLY A 76 -2.48 -2.37 -10.28
C GLY A 76 -3.79 -2.52 -9.49
N LEU A 77 -3.98 -3.69 -8.86
CA LEU A 77 -5.14 -3.93 -7.98
C LEU A 77 -5.16 -2.99 -6.76
N THR A 78 -4.01 -2.82 -6.10
CA THR A 78 -3.89 -1.87 -4.99
C THR A 78 -4.23 -0.46 -5.46
N ALA A 79 -3.75 -0.05 -6.63
CA ALA A 79 -3.99 1.29 -7.14
C ALA A 79 -5.48 1.53 -7.43
N ALA A 80 -6.11 0.61 -8.14
CA ALA A 80 -7.52 0.70 -8.51
C ALA A 80 -8.43 0.75 -7.28
N TRP A 81 -8.25 -0.18 -6.32
CA TRP A 81 -9.12 -0.27 -5.15
C TRP A 81 -8.87 0.82 -4.11
N SER A 82 -7.61 1.23 -3.91
CA SER A 82 -7.28 2.35 -3.03
C SER A 82 -7.75 3.68 -3.61
N GLY A 83 -7.59 3.88 -4.92
CA GLY A 83 -8.10 5.03 -5.65
C GLY A 83 -9.63 5.12 -5.60
N LEU A 84 -10.32 4.00 -5.83
CA LEU A 84 -11.79 3.93 -5.74
C LEU A 84 -12.28 4.28 -4.33
N TYR A 85 -11.63 3.76 -3.28
CA TYR A 85 -11.94 4.12 -1.90
C TYR A 85 -11.79 5.63 -1.66
N VAL A 86 -10.69 6.23 -2.12
CA VAL A 86 -10.43 7.68 -2.02
C VAL A 86 -11.50 8.49 -2.74
N LEU A 87 -11.83 8.13 -3.99
CA LEU A 87 -12.86 8.83 -4.77
C LEU A 87 -14.21 8.85 -4.04
N LEU A 88 -14.64 7.70 -3.49
CA LEU A 88 -15.88 7.62 -2.72
C LEU A 88 -15.79 8.36 -1.38
N ALA A 89 -14.63 8.29 -0.71
CA ALA A 89 -14.41 8.96 0.55
C ALA A 89 -14.37 10.49 0.41
N LEU A 90 -13.87 11.02 -0.70
CA LEU A 90 -13.88 12.45 -1.03
C LEU A 90 -15.27 12.94 -1.46
N ARG A 91 -16.07 12.10 -2.13
CA ARG A 91 -17.45 12.44 -2.51
C ARG A 91 -18.38 12.69 -1.31
N ARG A 92 -18.09 12.07 -0.15
CA ARG A 92 -18.90 12.23 1.07
C ARG A 92 -18.66 13.59 1.74
N ARG A 93 -19.61 14.52 1.62
CA ARG A 93 -19.62 15.79 2.36
C ARG A 93 -19.56 15.53 3.88
N GLN A 94 -18.64 16.19 4.58
CA GLN A 94 -18.49 16.08 6.03
C GLN A 94 -18.63 17.46 6.69
N PRO A 95 -19.44 17.57 7.77
CA PRO A 95 -19.53 18.81 8.55
C PRO A 95 -18.14 19.14 9.11
N PHE A 96 -17.77 20.43 9.10
CA PHE A 96 -16.44 20.90 9.51
C PHE A 96 -16.06 20.45 10.93
N ARG A 97 -17.03 20.34 11.85
CA ARG A 97 -16.86 19.81 13.20
C ARG A 97 -16.42 18.33 13.25
N GLY A 98 -16.80 17.52 12.26
CA GLY A 98 -16.42 16.10 12.20
C GLY A 98 -14.97 15.86 11.76
N ARG A 99 -14.33 16.86 11.14
CA ARG A 99 -12.99 16.76 10.55
C ARG A 99 -11.86 16.73 11.60
N PHE A 100 -12.07 17.39 12.74
CA PHE A 100 -11.10 17.44 13.85
C PHE A 100 -11.36 16.40 14.94
N SER A 101 -12.24 15.42 14.68
CA SER A 101 -12.47 14.30 15.61
C SER A 101 -11.44 13.18 15.40
N VAL A 102 -11.26 12.29 16.38
CA VAL A 102 -10.43 11.08 16.23
C VAL A 102 -10.84 10.26 15.00
N ARG A 103 -12.15 10.15 14.73
CA ARG A 103 -12.66 9.49 13.51
C ARG A 103 -12.31 10.27 12.24
N GLY A 104 -12.27 11.59 12.31
CA GLY A 104 -11.83 12.47 11.24
C GLY A 104 -10.35 12.27 10.90
N VAL A 105 -9.49 12.15 11.92
CA VAL A 105 -8.07 11.84 11.75
C VAL A 105 -7.88 10.46 11.11
N VAL A 106 -8.49 9.40 11.65
CA VAL A 106 -8.38 8.04 11.08
C VAL A 106 -8.86 8.00 9.64
N ARG A 107 -9.96 8.69 9.32
CA ARG A 107 -10.45 8.80 7.94
C ARG A 107 -9.48 9.59 7.06
N GLY A 108 -8.92 10.69 7.54
CA GLY A 108 -7.90 11.47 6.84
C GLY A 108 -6.68 10.62 6.52
N THR A 109 -6.19 9.84 7.49
CA THR A 109 -5.10 8.89 7.31
C THR A 109 -5.45 7.81 6.30
N ALA A 110 -6.66 7.24 6.36
CA ALA A 110 -7.10 6.23 5.39
C ALA A 110 -7.19 6.79 3.96
N ILE A 111 -7.65 8.03 3.79
CA ILE A 111 -7.68 8.72 2.49
C ILE A 111 -6.27 9.03 2.01
N GLY A 112 -5.41 9.56 2.88
CA GLY A 112 -4.01 9.89 2.54
C GLY A 112 -3.22 8.65 2.13
N LEU A 113 -3.33 7.57 2.91
CA LEU A 113 -2.71 6.29 2.58
C LEU A 113 -3.29 5.69 1.30
N GLY A 114 -4.61 5.74 1.11
CA GLY A 114 -5.25 5.26 -0.11
C GLY A 114 -4.79 6.03 -1.35
N ALA A 115 -4.57 7.35 -1.23
CA ALA A 115 -4.06 8.17 -2.33
C ALA A 115 -2.59 7.85 -2.63
N ALA A 116 -1.76 7.70 -1.59
CA ALA A 116 -0.38 7.26 -1.74
C ALA A 116 -0.30 5.88 -2.42
N ASN A 117 -1.12 4.93 -1.99
CA ASN A 117 -1.23 3.60 -2.60
C ASN A 117 -1.70 3.67 -4.06
N CYS A 118 -2.63 4.57 -4.39
CA CYS A 118 -3.09 4.80 -5.76
C CYS A 118 -1.96 5.27 -6.66
N VAL A 119 -1.20 6.28 -6.21
CA VAL A 119 -0.10 6.87 -6.99
C VAL A 119 1.07 5.90 -7.10
N ALA A 120 1.50 5.30 -5.99
CA ALA A 120 2.62 4.36 -5.98
C ALA A 120 2.29 3.07 -6.74
N GLY A 121 1.12 2.48 -6.50
CA GLY A 121 0.66 1.30 -7.22
C GLY A 121 0.48 1.58 -8.72
N GLY A 122 -0.06 2.75 -9.08
CA GLY A 122 -0.18 3.18 -10.47
C GLY A 122 1.18 3.36 -11.15
N TRP A 123 2.16 3.93 -10.44
CA TRP A 123 3.53 4.08 -10.94
C TRP A 123 4.23 2.73 -11.17
N VAL A 124 4.09 1.80 -10.20
CA VAL A 124 4.66 0.45 -10.31
C VAL A 124 3.97 -0.35 -11.41
N TYR A 125 2.65 -0.22 -11.57
CA TYR A 125 1.92 -0.87 -12.66
C TYR A 125 2.32 -0.32 -14.02
N ALA A 126 2.44 1.01 -14.16
CA ALA A 126 2.83 1.66 -15.41
C ALA A 126 4.27 1.35 -15.84
N ASN A 127 5.19 1.17 -14.88
CA ASN A 127 6.59 0.82 -15.12
C ASN A 127 6.89 -0.67 -14.86
N GLY A 128 5.85 -1.48 -14.69
CA GLY A 128 5.95 -2.89 -14.34
C GLY A 128 6.18 -3.75 -15.58
N ASP A 129 6.77 -4.92 -15.36
CA ASP A 129 7.07 -5.88 -16.42
C ASP A 129 6.62 -7.27 -15.96
N PHE A 130 5.55 -7.76 -16.59
CA PHE A 130 4.97 -9.07 -16.27
C PHE A 130 5.90 -10.23 -16.64
N GLU A 131 6.73 -10.10 -17.67
CA GLU A 131 7.69 -11.14 -18.06
C GLU A 131 8.82 -11.25 -17.03
N LYS A 132 9.26 -10.11 -16.50
CA LYS A 132 10.26 -10.07 -15.44
C LYS A 132 9.73 -10.67 -14.14
N ASP A 133 8.46 -10.42 -13.82
CA ASP A 133 7.79 -11.01 -12.66
C ASP A 133 7.67 -12.53 -12.79
N GLU A 134 7.36 -13.02 -13.99
CA GLU A 134 7.30 -14.45 -14.29
C GLU A 134 8.67 -15.12 -14.16
N LYS A 135 9.72 -14.55 -14.77
CA LYS A 135 11.10 -15.04 -14.61
C LYS A 135 11.51 -15.09 -13.15
N ALA A 136 11.23 -14.04 -12.38
CA ALA A 136 11.52 -13.99 -10.94
C ALA A 136 10.67 -14.97 -10.09
N ARG A 137 9.56 -15.50 -10.62
CA ARG A 137 8.79 -16.59 -9.98
C ARG A 137 9.41 -17.94 -10.30
N VAL A 138 9.82 -18.16 -11.55
CA VAL A 138 10.52 -19.37 -11.98
C VAL A 138 11.85 -19.51 -11.24
N ASP A 139 12.65 -18.44 -11.16
CA ASP A 139 13.92 -18.42 -10.43
C ASP A 139 13.76 -18.69 -8.92
N ARG A 140 12.62 -18.29 -8.34
CA ARG A 140 12.29 -18.54 -6.92
C ARG A 140 11.77 -19.93 -6.67
N ASN A 141 11.39 -20.66 -7.72
CA ASN A 141 10.80 -21.98 -7.61
C ASN A 141 11.90 -23.00 -7.24
N ARG A 142 12.27 -23.02 -5.97
CA ARG A 142 13.28 -23.94 -5.42
C ARG A 142 12.86 -25.42 -5.52
N TRP A 143 11.60 -25.69 -5.85
CA TRP A 143 10.97 -27.00 -5.74
C TRP A 143 10.28 -27.49 -7.03
N GLY A 144 10.40 -26.76 -8.15
CA GLY A 144 9.78 -27.16 -9.42
C GLY A 144 10.81 -27.23 -10.54
N ASN A 145 10.75 -28.33 -11.29
CA ASN A 145 11.50 -28.58 -12.53
C ASN A 145 11.09 -27.62 -13.65
#